data_AF-A0A834I1S3-F1
#
_entry.id   AF-A0A834I1S3-F1
#
_cell.length_a   1.000
_cell.length_b   1.000
_cell.length_c   1.000
_cell.angle_alpha   90.00
_cell.angle_beta   90.00
_cell.angle_gamma   90.00
#
_symmetry.space_group_name_H-M   'P 1'
#
loop_
_entity.id
_entity.type
_entity.pdbx_description
1 polymer ?
#
loop_
_entity_poly.entity_id
_entity_poly.type
_entity_poly.pdbx_seq_one_letter_code
_entity_poly.pdbx_strand_id
1 'polypeptide(L)'
;MIKNDQPIQIFDMPDEWTYRGEGNCNIVISVPKQKKILRIRKVEKPKSILRWLLVLISNFIHWYYGKGFKDETRDLDFYLNIMRPLVGYKYTSDAKQVLLSRKHIHIFKEELSHIRPEFRQNKTLQYGRAALFDDFAFLPSKFDGYESSDNTYSIEIKPKQGWRPIKEQFLPQCFFCMNQFLKMERGQIKSLTKYCPEELFCGNPTRMKSTLKHLFEVPQNNFKIFKNGLVSYDEKHKNKHILNEIFESNDAEEVLIDELCNFLQSCLTTDFNKNGMRFITCQLAQR
;
A
#
# COMPACT_ATOMS: atom_id res chain seq x y z
N MET A 1 -9.21 9.79 23.51
CA MET A 1 -9.52 8.64 22.64
C MET A 1 -10.68 9.04 21.76
N ILE A 2 -10.53 8.98 20.44
CA ILE A 2 -11.68 9.15 19.54
C ILE A 2 -12.50 7.87 19.67
N LYS A 3 -13.62 7.90 20.40
CA LYS A 3 -14.59 6.81 20.38
C LYS A 3 -15.43 6.98 19.12
N ASN A 4 -15.36 6.00 18.22
CA ASN A 4 -16.28 5.93 17.08
C ASN A 4 -17.65 5.45 17.61
N ASP A 5 -18.40 6.37 18.21
CA ASP A 5 -19.78 6.13 18.67
C ASP A 5 -20.80 6.20 17.52
N GLN A 6 -20.33 6.32 16.27
CA GLN A 6 -21.16 6.24 15.07
C GLN A 6 -21.61 4.78 14.84
N PRO A 7 -22.89 4.54 14.50
CA PRO A 7 -23.35 3.19 14.21
C PRO A 7 -22.56 2.59 13.04
N ILE A 8 -22.08 1.36 13.21
CA ILE A 8 -21.35 0.64 12.16
C ILE A 8 -22.27 0.48 10.96
N GLN A 9 -21.89 1.08 9.84
CA GLN A 9 -22.65 1.01 8.60
C GLN A 9 -22.40 -0.32 7.90
N ILE A 10 -23.45 -0.86 7.26
CA ILE A 10 -23.28 -1.97 6.33
C ILE A 10 -22.55 -1.43 5.11
N PHE A 11 -21.49 -2.13 4.69
CA PHE A 11 -20.79 -1.80 3.46
C PHE A 11 -21.73 -1.96 2.28
N ASP A 12 -21.98 -0.88 1.57
CA ASP A 12 -22.73 -0.92 0.31
C ASP A 12 -21.81 -1.42 -0.80
N MET A 13 -22.11 -2.60 -1.34
CA MET A 13 -21.27 -3.25 -2.34
C MET A 13 -21.46 -2.56 -3.69
N PRO A 14 -20.42 -1.92 -4.25
CA PRO A 14 -20.53 -1.24 -5.53
C PRO A 14 -20.60 -2.24 -6.69
N ASP A 15 -21.16 -1.82 -7.82
CA ASP A 15 -21.17 -2.59 -9.07
C ASP A 15 -19.75 -2.88 -9.58
N GLU A 16 -18.83 -1.94 -9.35
CA GLU A 16 -17.45 -2.02 -9.79
C GLU A 16 -16.50 -2.01 -8.59
N TRP A 17 -15.70 -3.07 -8.47
CA TRP A 17 -14.61 -3.18 -7.53
C TRP A 17 -13.47 -3.99 -8.16
N THR A 18 -12.23 -3.75 -7.71
CA THR A 18 -11.06 -4.44 -8.26
C THR A 18 -10.17 -4.98 -7.16
N TYR A 19 -9.55 -6.14 -7.40
CA TYR A 19 -8.51 -6.64 -6.51
C TYR A 19 -7.28 -5.74 -6.59
N ARG A 20 -6.94 -5.08 -5.48
CA ARG A 20 -5.78 -4.17 -5.42
C ARG A 20 -4.50 -4.90 -5.07
N GLY A 21 -4.57 -5.81 -4.12
CA GLY A 21 -3.41 -6.51 -3.61
C GLY A 21 -3.64 -7.13 -2.24
N GLU A 22 -2.63 -7.85 -1.76
CA GLU A 22 -2.69 -8.46 -0.44
C GLU A 22 -1.32 -8.60 0.23
N GLY A 23 -1.35 -8.52 1.55
CA GLY A 23 -0.26 -8.93 2.41
C GLY A 23 -0.52 -10.30 3.03
N ASN A 24 0.27 -10.65 4.04
CA ASN A 24 0.01 -11.87 4.82
C ASN A 24 -1.27 -11.74 5.66
N CYS A 25 -1.56 -10.54 6.16
CA CYS A 25 -2.61 -10.31 7.15
C CYS A 25 -3.91 -9.73 6.56
N ASN A 26 -3.87 -9.09 5.39
CA ASN A 26 -5.02 -8.38 4.84
C ASN A 26 -5.07 -8.50 3.31
N ILE A 27 -6.29 -8.50 2.78
CA ILE A 27 -6.61 -8.29 1.36
C ILE A 27 -7.15 -6.87 1.22
N VAL A 28 -6.79 -6.22 0.12
CA VAL A 28 -7.25 -4.88 -0.22
C VAL A 28 -8.03 -4.95 -1.54
N ILE A 29 -9.25 -4.42 -1.51
CA ILE A 29 -10.13 -4.26 -2.66
C ILE A 29 -10.26 -2.76 -2.91
N SER A 30 -10.12 -2.33 -4.16
CA SER A 30 -10.34 -0.93 -4.56
C SER A 30 -11.78 -0.77 -5.04
N VAL A 31 -12.37 0.39 -4.71
CA VAL A 31 -13.69 0.85 -5.15
C VAL A 31 -13.46 2.17 -5.90
N PRO A 32 -13.15 2.10 -7.21
CA PRO A 32 -12.65 3.26 -7.96
C PRO A 32 -13.62 4.44 -7.97
N LYS A 33 -14.92 4.21 -8.22
CA LYS A 33 -15.95 5.26 -8.25
C LYS A 33 -16.02 6.07 -6.96
N GLN A 34 -15.71 5.45 -5.82
CA GLN A 34 -15.72 6.12 -4.51
C GLN A 34 -14.33 6.63 -4.11
N LYS A 35 -13.27 6.32 -4.88
CA LYS A 35 -11.86 6.54 -4.51
C LYS A 35 -11.54 5.98 -3.11
N LYS A 36 -12.07 4.80 -2.80
CA LYS A 36 -11.89 4.10 -1.51
C LYS A 36 -11.23 2.73 -1.69
N ILE A 37 -10.58 2.26 -0.64
CA ILE A 37 -10.18 0.86 -0.50
C ILE A 37 -10.86 0.20 0.69
N LEU A 38 -11.29 -1.03 0.48
CA LEU A 38 -11.81 -1.92 1.51
C LEU A 38 -10.70 -2.90 1.93
N ARG A 39 -10.27 -2.82 3.18
CA ARG A 39 -9.25 -3.68 3.77
C ARG A 39 -9.91 -4.76 4.61
N ILE A 40 -9.79 -6.01 4.18
CA ILE A 40 -10.37 -7.18 4.83
C ILE A 40 -9.27 -8.03 5.43
N ARG A 41 -9.40 -8.40 6.71
CA ARG A 41 -8.42 -9.24 7.41
C ARG A 41 -8.46 -10.69 6.90
N LYS A 42 -7.29 -11.32 6.86
CA LYS A 42 -7.10 -12.72 6.49
C LYS A 42 -7.06 -13.59 7.74
N VAL A 43 -7.67 -14.77 7.67
CA VAL A 43 -7.66 -15.80 8.71
C VAL A 43 -7.21 -17.13 8.11
N GLU A 44 -6.62 -17.98 8.96
CA GLU A 44 -6.22 -19.33 8.55
C GLU A 44 -7.44 -20.14 8.10
N LYS A 45 -7.26 -20.97 7.06
CA LYS A 45 -8.30 -21.91 6.65
C LYS A 45 -8.48 -23.00 7.74
N PRO A 46 -9.71 -23.40 8.06
CA PRO A 46 -9.93 -24.51 8.98
C PRO A 46 -9.33 -25.79 8.41
N LYS A 47 -8.51 -26.49 9.20
CA LYS A 47 -7.73 -27.67 8.77
C LYS A 47 -8.53 -28.99 8.76
N SER A 48 -9.77 -29.02 9.26
CA SER A 48 -10.61 -30.22 9.29
C SER A 48 -12.09 -29.88 9.19
N ILE A 49 -12.92 -30.84 8.76
CA ILE A 49 -14.39 -30.70 8.65
C ILE A 49 -15.02 -30.38 10.01
N LEU A 50 -14.59 -31.07 11.08
CA LEU A 50 -15.07 -30.79 12.44
C LEU A 50 -14.69 -29.36 12.87
N ARG A 51 -13.50 -28.89 12.50
CA ARG A 51 -13.05 -27.52 12.75
C ARG A 51 -13.76 -26.50 11.85
N TRP A 52 -14.13 -26.89 10.63
CA TRP A 52 -14.95 -26.07 9.73
C TRP A 52 -16.36 -25.92 10.28
N LEU A 53 -16.98 -26.98 10.79
CA LEU A 53 -18.32 -26.97 11.39
C LEU A 53 -18.32 -26.19 12.70
N LEU A 54 -17.28 -26.35 13.53
CA LEU A 54 -17.03 -25.49 14.69
C LEU A 54 -16.79 -24.04 14.28
N VAL A 55 -16.07 -23.74 13.20
CA VAL A 55 -15.89 -22.39 12.66
C VAL A 55 -17.19 -21.84 12.08
N LEU A 56 -18.08 -22.66 11.54
CA LEU A 56 -19.39 -22.23 11.03
C LEU A 56 -20.32 -21.80 12.16
N ILE A 57 -20.41 -22.62 13.21
CA ILE A 57 -21.15 -22.31 14.45
C ILE A 57 -20.47 -21.14 15.19
N SER A 58 -19.15 -21.16 15.28
CA SER A 58 -18.36 -20.08 15.86
C SER A 58 -18.49 -18.79 15.06
N ASN A 59 -18.54 -18.80 13.73
CA ASN A 59 -18.75 -17.62 12.88
C ASN A 59 -20.15 -17.04 13.07
N PHE A 60 -21.15 -17.90 13.29
CA PHE A 60 -22.50 -17.46 13.65
C PHE A 60 -22.50 -16.70 14.99
N ILE A 61 -21.77 -17.21 16.00
CA ILE A 61 -21.62 -16.58 17.33
C ILE A 61 -20.63 -15.39 17.29
N HIS A 62 -19.56 -15.46 16.49
CA HIS A 62 -18.51 -14.44 16.32
C HIS A 62 -19.04 -13.19 15.62
N TRP A 63 -19.98 -13.38 14.70
CA TRP A 63 -20.70 -12.29 14.04
C TRP A 63 -21.40 -11.38 15.06
N TYR A 64 -21.88 -11.94 16.18
CA TYR A 64 -22.50 -11.20 17.27
C TYR A 64 -21.56 -10.88 18.47
N TYR A 65 -20.57 -11.73 18.82
CA TYR A 65 -19.84 -11.62 20.11
C TYR A 65 -18.32 -11.94 20.11
N GLY A 66 -17.66 -12.18 18.97
CA GLY A 66 -16.37 -12.91 18.99
C GLY A 66 -15.05 -12.13 18.89
N LYS A 67 -13.95 -12.76 19.35
CA LYS A 67 -12.55 -12.29 19.46
C LYS A 67 -11.95 -11.57 18.22
N GLY A 68 -12.45 -11.85 17.01
CA GLY A 68 -12.05 -11.17 15.78
C GLY A 68 -12.50 -9.70 15.70
N PHE A 69 -13.58 -9.36 16.44
CA PHE A 69 -13.98 -7.98 16.72
C PHE A 69 -12.87 -7.20 17.42
N LYS A 70 -12.29 -7.78 18.49
CA LYS A 70 -11.23 -7.11 19.25
C LYS A 70 -10.00 -6.83 18.41
N ASP A 71 -9.63 -7.73 17.49
CA ASP A 71 -8.43 -7.58 16.67
C ASP A 71 -8.55 -6.44 15.63
N GLU A 72 -9.66 -6.39 14.89
CA GLU A 72 -9.86 -5.34 13.89
C GLU A 72 -10.09 -3.98 14.55
N THR A 73 -10.92 -3.93 15.59
CA THR A 73 -11.13 -2.71 16.36
C THR A 73 -9.82 -2.24 16.99
N ARG A 74 -8.98 -3.13 17.52
CA ARG A 74 -7.63 -2.78 18.01
C ARG A 74 -6.76 -2.21 16.90
N ASP A 75 -6.71 -2.84 15.73
CA ASP A 75 -5.87 -2.38 14.62
C ASP A 75 -6.33 -0.99 14.12
N LEU A 76 -7.65 -0.77 14.06
CA LEU A 76 -8.24 0.52 13.69
C LEU A 76 -8.03 1.59 14.78
N ASP A 77 -8.21 1.23 16.05
CA ASP A 77 -7.95 2.11 17.20
C ASP A 77 -6.48 2.51 17.29
N PHE A 78 -5.57 1.57 17.06
CA PHE A 78 -4.14 1.83 16.97
C PHE A 78 -3.82 2.79 15.83
N TYR A 79 -4.43 2.56 14.65
CA TYR A 79 -4.27 3.47 13.52
C TYR A 79 -4.77 4.89 13.84
N LEU A 80 -6.02 5.00 14.30
CA LEU A 80 -6.69 6.28 14.55
C LEU A 80 -6.06 7.07 15.70
N ASN A 81 -5.72 6.39 16.80
CA ASN A 81 -5.29 7.06 18.03
C ASN A 81 -3.76 7.13 18.19
N ILE A 82 -2.97 6.34 17.45
CA ILE A 82 -1.50 6.35 17.55
C ILE A 82 -0.85 6.72 16.23
N MET A 83 -1.12 5.98 15.16
CA MET A 83 -0.40 6.18 13.89
C MET A 83 -0.74 7.51 13.22
N ARG A 84 -2.02 7.90 13.18
CA ARG A 84 -2.45 9.17 12.57
C ARG A 84 -1.85 10.39 13.29
N PRO A 85 -1.87 10.49 14.63
CA PRO A 85 -1.16 11.56 15.34
C PRO A 85 0.36 11.53 15.12
N LEU A 86 0.98 10.34 15.18
CA LEU A 86 2.44 10.19 15.10
C LEU A 86 2.99 10.57 13.72
N VAL A 87 2.32 10.14 12.66
CA VAL A 87 2.71 10.44 11.26
C VAL A 87 2.21 11.81 10.84
N GLY A 88 1.03 12.22 11.32
CA GLY A 88 0.36 13.46 10.98
C GLY A 88 -0.91 13.23 10.16
N TYR A 89 -1.98 13.93 10.54
CA TYR A 89 -3.29 13.82 9.89
C TYR A 89 -3.30 14.25 8.41
N LYS A 90 -2.34 15.08 7.98
CA LYS A 90 -2.19 15.48 6.57
C LYS A 90 -1.65 14.36 5.67
N TYR A 91 -0.88 13.42 6.24
CA TYR A 91 -0.22 12.32 5.54
C TYR A 91 -0.94 10.97 5.71
N THR A 92 -2.10 10.98 6.38
CA THR A 92 -2.87 9.78 6.69
C THR A 92 -4.32 9.96 6.27
N SER A 93 -4.98 8.85 5.92
CA SER A 93 -6.39 8.83 5.55
C SER A 93 -7.28 8.68 6.79
N ASP A 94 -8.51 9.15 6.73
CA ASP A 94 -9.51 8.71 7.71
C ASP A 94 -9.87 7.23 7.50
N ALA A 95 -10.29 6.55 8.55
CA ALA A 95 -10.60 5.13 8.45
C ALA A 95 -11.90 4.80 9.19
N LYS A 96 -12.79 4.09 8.50
CA LYS A 96 -14.11 3.73 9.03
C LYS A 96 -14.29 2.22 9.06
N GLN A 97 -14.82 1.70 10.16
CA GLN A 97 -15.24 0.31 10.22
C GLN A 97 -16.57 0.15 9.48
N VAL A 98 -16.67 -0.89 8.66
CA VAL A 98 -17.88 -1.26 7.92
C VAL A 98 -18.20 -2.73 8.13
N LEU A 99 -19.49 -3.07 8.11
CA LEU A 99 -19.95 -4.45 8.23
C LEU A 99 -20.04 -5.11 6.85
N LEU A 100 -19.45 -6.29 6.69
CA LEU A 100 -19.60 -7.10 5.48
C LEU A 100 -20.66 -8.18 5.70
N SER A 101 -21.68 -8.19 4.84
CA SER A 101 -22.69 -9.25 4.83
C SER A 101 -22.07 -10.60 4.42
N ARG A 102 -22.77 -11.70 4.73
CA ARG A 102 -22.35 -13.04 4.26
C ARG A 102 -22.30 -13.11 2.74
N LYS A 103 -23.25 -12.45 2.06
CA LYS A 103 -23.31 -12.35 0.60
C LYS A 103 -22.04 -11.66 0.06
N HIS A 104 -21.62 -10.54 0.67
CA HIS A 104 -20.41 -9.83 0.25
C HIS A 104 -19.16 -10.73 0.35
N ILE A 105 -18.98 -11.41 1.49
CA ILE A 105 -17.83 -12.28 1.69
C ILE A 105 -17.84 -13.46 0.72
N HIS A 106 -19.01 -14.02 0.41
CA HIS A 106 -19.12 -15.11 -0.54
C HIS A 106 -18.69 -14.68 -1.94
N ILE A 107 -19.24 -13.57 -2.46
CA ILE A 107 -18.87 -12.97 -3.74
C ILE A 107 -17.35 -12.73 -3.79
N PHE A 108 -16.80 -12.05 -2.78
CA PHE A 108 -15.36 -11.80 -2.76
C PHE A 108 -14.54 -13.08 -2.71
N LYS A 109 -14.97 -14.13 -2.01
CA LYS A 109 -14.21 -15.39 -1.94
C LYS A 109 -14.14 -16.09 -3.29
N GLU A 110 -15.24 -16.14 -4.01
CA GLU A 110 -15.33 -16.78 -5.32
C GLU A 110 -14.47 -16.02 -6.33
N GLU A 111 -14.74 -14.75 -6.54
CA GLU A 111 -14.04 -13.90 -7.51
C GLU A 111 -12.54 -13.80 -7.22
N LEU A 112 -12.15 -13.58 -5.96
CA LEU A 112 -10.74 -13.47 -5.60
C LEU A 112 -9.98 -14.80 -5.72
N SER A 113 -10.66 -15.95 -5.73
CA SER A 113 -9.96 -17.24 -5.88
C SER A 113 -9.27 -17.38 -7.24
N HIS A 114 -9.82 -16.72 -8.27
CA HIS A 114 -9.30 -16.75 -9.64
C HIS A 114 -8.17 -15.73 -9.87
N ILE A 115 -8.17 -14.63 -9.12
CA ILE A 115 -7.28 -13.49 -9.36
C ILE A 115 -6.06 -13.51 -8.42
N ARG A 116 -6.20 -14.10 -7.22
CA ARG A 116 -5.14 -14.08 -6.21
C ARG A 116 -3.98 -15.01 -6.59
N PRO A 117 -2.72 -14.59 -6.37
CA PRO A 117 -1.57 -15.46 -6.59
C PRO A 117 -1.68 -16.74 -5.75
N GLU A 118 -1.35 -17.89 -6.34
CA GLU A 118 -1.52 -19.21 -5.71
C GLU A 118 -0.89 -19.29 -4.31
N PHE A 119 0.35 -18.83 -4.16
CA PHE A 119 1.08 -18.80 -2.88
C PHE A 119 0.42 -17.93 -1.80
N ARG A 120 -0.53 -17.06 -2.16
CA ARG A 120 -1.29 -16.22 -1.22
C ARG A 120 -2.63 -16.84 -0.80
N GLN A 121 -3.08 -17.90 -1.47
CA GLN A 121 -4.40 -18.51 -1.25
C GLN A 121 -4.48 -19.43 -0.02
N ASN A 122 -3.41 -19.54 0.78
CA ASN A 122 -3.37 -20.32 2.01
C ASN A 122 -4.28 -19.80 3.13
N LYS A 123 -4.69 -18.52 3.07
CA LYS A 123 -5.61 -17.88 4.02
C LYS A 123 -6.88 -17.38 3.33
N THR A 124 -7.97 -17.34 4.10
CA THR A 124 -9.31 -16.88 3.67
C THR A 124 -9.67 -15.53 4.29
N LEU A 125 -10.72 -14.88 3.79
CA LEU A 125 -11.29 -13.67 4.36
C LEU A 125 -11.94 -13.91 5.72
N GLN A 126 -11.72 -12.99 6.66
CA GLN A 126 -12.49 -12.85 7.90
C GLN A 126 -13.91 -12.40 7.58
N TYR A 127 -14.88 -12.97 8.29
CA TYR A 127 -16.27 -12.58 8.15
C TYR A 127 -16.60 -11.33 8.98
N GLY A 128 -17.55 -10.55 8.48
CA GLY A 128 -18.36 -9.63 9.28
C GLY A 128 -17.87 -8.19 9.31
N ARG A 129 -16.57 -7.89 9.29
CA ARG A 129 -16.10 -6.49 9.37
C ARG A 129 -14.88 -6.26 8.47
N ALA A 130 -14.75 -5.02 8.02
CA ALA A 130 -13.63 -4.51 7.26
C ALA A 130 -13.40 -3.02 7.58
N ALA A 131 -12.22 -2.53 7.21
CA ALA A 131 -11.88 -1.13 7.35
C ALA A 131 -11.83 -0.44 5.98
N LEU A 132 -12.55 0.67 5.84
CA LEU A 132 -12.62 1.49 4.65
C LEU A 132 -11.67 2.69 4.79
N PHE A 133 -10.83 2.91 3.79
CA PHE A 133 -9.85 4.01 3.71
C PHE A 133 -10.00 4.76 2.38
N ASP A 134 -9.43 5.95 2.28
CA ASP A 134 -9.17 6.58 0.98
C ASP A 134 -8.19 5.74 0.16
N ASP A 135 -8.39 5.72 -1.16
CA ASP A 135 -7.50 5.08 -2.10
C ASP A 135 -6.46 6.07 -2.61
N PHE A 136 -5.26 6.06 -2.02
CA PHE A 136 -4.15 6.94 -2.41
C PHE A 136 -3.51 6.61 -3.75
N ALA A 137 -4.02 5.65 -4.50
CA ALA A 137 -3.69 5.52 -5.91
C ALA A 137 -4.56 6.37 -6.83
N PHE A 138 -5.57 7.04 -6.27
CA PHE A 138 -6.28 8.14 -6.88
C PHE A 138 -5.92 9.43 -6.15
N LEU A 139 -6.04 10.54 -6.87
CA LEU A 139 -5.98 11.84 -6.23
C LEU A 139 -7.20 12.01 -5.29
N PRO A 140 -6.99 12.42 -4.02
CA PRO A 140 -8.09 12.61 -3.07
C PRO A 140 -9.12 13.60 -3.60
N SER A 141 -10.41 13.35 -3.34
CA SER A 141 -11.52 14.14 -3.93
C SER A 141 -11.50 15.64 -3.61
N LYS A 142 -10.83 16.04 -2.51
CA LYS A 142 -10.59 17.45 -2.18
C LYS A 142 -9.78 18.21 -3.26
N PHE A 143 -9.14 17.49 -4.17
CA PHE A 143 -8.36 18.05 -5.27
C PHE A 143 -9.08 17.95 -6.63
N ASP A 144 -10.32 17.48 -6.68
CA ASP A 144 -11.05 17.32 -7.94
C ASP A 144 -11.35 18.66 -8.63
N GLY A 145 -11.27 19.77 -7.90
CA GLY A 145 -11.42 21.13 -8.44
C GLY A 145 -10.16 21.73 -9.06
N TYR A 146 -9.03 21.02 -9.07
CA TYR A 146 -7.83 21.46 -9.80
C TYR A 146 -7.90 20.94 -11.23
N GLU A 147 -7.57 21.79 -12.21
CA GLU A 147 -7.33 21.36 -13.59
C GLU A 147 -6.23 20.29 -13.58
N SER A 148 -6.64 19.04 -13.71
CA SER A 148 -5.76 17.89 -13.75
C SER A 148 -5.91 17.24 -15.10
N SER A 149 -4.80 16.73 -15.64
CA SER A 149 -4.84 15.83 -16.78
C SER A 149 -5.80 14.68 -16.52
N ASP A 150 -6.35 14.07 -17.57
CA ASP A 150 -7.25 12.92 -17.46
C ASP A 150 -6.64 11.73 -16.68
N ASN A 151 -5.31 11.70 -16.54
CA ASN A 151 -4.58 10.67 -15.81
C ASN A 151 -4.03 11.16 -14.46
N THR A 152 -4.13 10.29 -13.46
CA THR A 152 -3.50 10.45 -12.15
C THR A 152 -2.48 9.34 -11.94
N TYR A 153 -1.30 9.72 -11.44
CA TYR A 153 -0.23 8.78 -11.14
C TYR A 153 0.07 8.77 -9.65
N SER A 154 0.29 7.57 -9.10
CA SER A 154 0.66 7.38 -7.71
C SER A 154 1.86 6.45 -7.60
N ILE A 155 2.79 6.79 -6.72
CA ILE A 155 4.04 6.05 -6.54
C ILE A 155 4.05 5.48 -5.13
N GLU A 156 4.05 4.15 -5.02
CA GLU A 156 4.12 3.45 -3.74
C GLU A 156 5.57 3.03 -3.47
N ILE A 157 6.14 3.55 -2.38
CA ILE A 157 7.46 3.16 -1.87
C ILE A 157 7.29 2.44 -0.55
N LYS A 158 7.91 1.27 -0.41
CA LYS A 158 8.10 0.59 0.88
C LYS A 158 9.55 0.82 1.35
N PRO A 159 9.82 1.80 2.21
CA PRO A 159 11.18 2.28 2.45
C PRO A 159 12.03 1.39 3.37
N LYS A 160 11.40 0.43 4.07
CA LYS A 160 12.07 -0.43 5.08
C LYS A 160 12.72 0.42 6.19
N GLN A 161 13.66 -0.18 6.93
CA GLN A 161 14.28 0.42 8.11
C GLN A 161 15.53 1.22 7.70
N GLY A 162 15.49 2.54 7.88
CA GLY A 162 16.56 3.47 7.49
C GLY A 162 17.64 3.76 8.55
N TRP A 163 17.69 2.99 9.64
CA TRP A 163 18.63 3.20 10.74
C TRP A 163 19.04 1.85 11.34
N ARG A 164 20.19 1.82 12.03
CA ARG A 164 20.67 0.64 12.78
C ARG A 164 20.71 0.92 14.28
N PRO A 165 20.24 -0.02 15.13
CA PRO A 165 20.53 0.01 16.56
C PRO A 165 22.04 0.11 16.80
N ILE A 166 22.46 0.79 17.87
CA ILE A 166 23.89 0.97 18.21
C ILE A 166 24.62 -0.39 18.26
N LYS A 167 23.96 -1.40 18.84
CA LYS A 167 24.46 -2.77 18.93
C LYS A 167 24.59 -3.49 17.60
N GLU A 168 24.12 -2.93 16.49
CA GLU A 168 24.16 -3.53 15.16
C GLU A 168 25.01 -2.70 14.17
N GLN A 169 25.58 -1.57 14.61
CA GLN A 169 26.40 -0.72 13.74
C GLN A 169 27.70 -1.38 13.30
N PHE A 170 28.19 -2.38 14.07
CA PHE A 170 29.35 -3.18 13.69
C PHE A 170 29.09 -4.11 12.49
N LEU A 171 27.82 -4.36 12.16
CA LEU A 171 27.47 -5.19 11.01
C LEU A 171 27.85 -4.46 9.71
N PRO A 172 28.30 -5.19 8.68
CA PRO A 172 28.87 -4.58 7.48
C PRO A 172 27.85 -3.78 6.66
N GLN A 173 26.55 -4.10 6.77
CA GLN A 173 25.48 -3.46 6.03
C GLN A 173 24.18 -3.41 6.86
N CYS A 174 23.19 -2.65 6.40
CA CYS A 174 21.88 -2.62 7.03
C CYS A 174 21.14 -3.97 6.90
N PHE A 175 20.16 -4.21 7.78
CA PHE A 175 19.39 -5.46 7.80
C PHE A 175 18.69 -5.76 6.46
N PHE A 176 18.21 -4.74 5.76
CA PHE A 176 17.60 -4.94 4.44
C PHE A 176 18.61 -5.51 3.43
N CYS A 177 19.80 -4.91 3.32
CA CYS A 177 20.82 -5.32 2.37
C CYS A 177 21.31 -6.74 2.66
N MET A 178 21.58 -7.08 3.93
CA MET A 178 21.96 -8.45 4.31
C MET A 178 20.85 -9.47 3.97
N ASN A 179 19.58 -9.12 4.22
CA ASN A 179 18.46 -10.00 3.90
C ASN A 179 18.22 -10.16 2.39
N GLN A 180 18.78 -9.32 1.52
CA GLN A 180 18.73 -9.54 0.06
C GLN A 180 19.53 -10.78 -0.33
N PHE A 181 20.69 -11.02 0.29
CA PHE A 181 21.48 -12.23 0.04
C PHE A 181 20.72 -13.50 0.43
N LEU A 182 20.09 -13.51 1.61
CA LEU A 182 19.28 -14.65 2.05
C LEU A 182 18.07 -14.90 1.13
N LYS A 183 17.43 -13.85 0.62
CA LYS A 183 16.35 -13.99 -0.36
C LYS A 183 16.84 -14.56 -1.68
N MET A 184 18.02 -14.13 -2.15
CA MET A 184 18.64 -14.64 -3.36
C MET A 184 18.94 -16.13 -3.23
N GLU A 185 19.60 -16.53 -2.14
CA GLU A 185 19.92 -17.92 -1.82
C GLU A 185 18.66 -18.80 -1.79
N ARG A 186 17.56 -18.27 -1.25
CA ARG A 186 16.26 -18.97 -1.18
C ARG A 186 15.43 -18.89 -2.47
N GLY A 187 15.96 -18.31 -3.55
CA GLY A 187 15.24 -18.14 -4.82
C GLY A 187 14.00 -17.24 -4.74
N GLN A 188 13.90 -16.37 -3.74
CA GLN A 188 12.74 -15.48 -3.53
C GLN A 188 12.79 -14.21 -4.38
N ILE A 189 13.96 -13.89 -4.92
CA ILE A 189 14.22 -12.74 -5.80
C ILE A 189 15.06 -13.20 -6.98
N LYS A 190 14.94 -12.51 -8.12
CA LYS A 190 15.71 -12.81 -9.34
C LYS A 190 17.06 -12.09 -9.40
N SER A 191 17.15 -10.92 -8.77
CA SER A 191 18.34 -10.06 -8.76
C SER A 191 18.46 -9.33 -7.43
N LEU A 192 19.71 -9.04 -7.05
CA LEU A 192 20.00 -8.18 -5.91
C LEU A 192 19.76 -6.72 -6.32
N THR A 193 19.02 -5.99 -5.48
CA THR A 193 18.91 -4.53 -5.62
C THR A 193 20.08 -3.84 -4.93
N LYS A 194 20.54 -2.72 -5.50
CA LYS A 194 21.49 -1.80 -4.85
C LYS A 194 20.79 -0.75 -3.97
N TYR A 195 19.46 -0.80 -3.88
CA TYR A 195 18.69 0.05 -2.97
C TYR A 195 19.10 -0.22 -1.52
N CYS A 196 19.43 0.85 -0.79
CA CYS A 196 19.70 0.80 0.63
C CYS A 196 18.79 1.80 1.36
N PRO A 197 18.02 1.36 2.37
CA PRO A 197 17.21 2.26 3.20
C PRO A 197 18.03 3.35 3.89
N GLU A 198 19.22 3.05 4.42
CA GLU A 198 20.05 4.06 5.09
C GLU A 198 20.45 5.20 4.13
N GLU A 199 20.66 4.90 2.86
CA GLU A 199 20.89 5.91 1.82
C GLU A 199 19.65 6.77 1.57
N LEU A 200 18.44 6.20 1.68
CA LEU A 200 17.19 6.94 1.49
C LEU A 200 16.92 7.90 2.65
N PHE A 201 17.28 7.51 3.88
CA PHE A 201 17.03 8.29 5.09
C PHE A 201 18.22 9.15 5.53
N CYS A 202 19.31 9.22 4.74
CA CYS A 202 20.51 9.98 5.13
C CYS A 202 20.38 11.51 5.00
N GLY A 203 19.36 12.01 4.30
CA GLY A 203 19.14 13.44 4.05
C GLY A 203 20.07 14.08 3.01
N ASN A 204 21.01 13.33 2.43
CA ASN A 204 21.85 13.82 1.33
C ASN A 204 21.12 13.64 -0.02
N PRO A 205 20.80 14.73 -0.76
CA PRO A 205 19.99 14.65 -1.97
C PRO A 205 20.57 13.71 -3.04
N THR A 206 21.89 13.76 -3.27
CA THR A 206 22.57 12.92 -4.27
C THR A 206 22.46 11.44 -3.93
N ARG A 207 22.66 11.06 -2.66
CA ARG A 207 22.55 9.68 -2.18
C ARG A 207 21.10 9.19 -2.23
N MET A 208 20.15 10.03 -1.84
CA MET A 208 18.71 9.74 -1.93
C MET A 208 18.29 9.49 -3.39
N LYS A 209 18.71 10.35 -4.32
CA LYS A 209 18.43 10.19 -5.75
C LYS A 209 19.02 8.89 -6.31
N SER A 210 20.27 8.60 -5.98
CA SER A 210 20.95 7.37 -6.41
C SER A 210 20.23 6.11 -5.90
N THR A 211 19.84 6.07 -4.63
CA THR A 211 19.10 4.92 -4.09
C THR A 211 17.69 4.80 -4.67
N LEU A 212 17.02 5.92 -5.00
CA LEU A 212 15.73 5.92 -5.70
C LEU A 212 15.86 5.35 -7.13
N LYS A 213 16.95 5.64 -7.85
CA LYS A 213 17.23 5.02 -9.16
C LYS A 213 17.36 3.49 -9.03
N HIS A 214 18.12 3.00 -8.06
CA HIS A 214 18.23 1.55 -7.80
C HIS A 214 16.88 0.90 -7.41
N LEU A 215 16.04 1.64 -6.70
CA LEU A 215 14.71 1.21 -6.31
C LEU A 215 13.76 1.12 -7.52
N PHE A 216 13.86 2.05 -8.47
CA PHE A 216 13.13 2.01 -9.73
C PHE A 216 13.61 0.86 -10.63
N GLU A 217 14.92 0.66 -10.77
CA GLU A 217 15.50 -0.39 -11.63
C GLU A 217 15.20 -1.82 -11.15
N VAL A 218 15.22 -2.04 -9.82
CA VAL A 218 14.91 -3.32 -9.19
C VAL A 218 13.82 -3.14 -8.13
N PRO A 219 12.54 -3.00 -8.55
CA PRO A 219 11.41 -2.68 -7.68
C PRO A 219 11.15 -3.69 -6.56
N GLN A 220 11.27 -4.98 -6.86
CA GLN A 220 10.82 -6.06 -5.97
C GLN A 220 9.40 -5.77 -5.40
N ASN A 221 9.21 -5.91 -4.08
CA ASN A 221 7.98 -5.48 -3.40
C ASN A 221 8.12 -4.11 -2.73
N ASN A 222 9.03 -3.29 -3.26
CA ASN A 222 9.47 -2.05 -2.65
C ASN A 222 9.10 -0.80 -3.44
N PHE A 223 8.76 -0.92 -4.72
CA PHE A 223 8.37 0.19 -5.58
C PHE A 223 7.25 -0.21 -6.53
N LYS A 224 6.27 0.67 -6.73
CA LYS A 224 5.22 0.53 -7.75
C LYS A 224 4.77 1.89 -8.25
N ILE A 225 4.30 1.92 -9.49
CA ILE A 225 3.55 3.05 -10.05
C ILE A 225 2.14 2.59 -10.39
N PHE A 226 1.17 3.42 -10.05
CA PHE A 226 -0.22 3.28 -10.43
C PHE A 226 -0.59 4.39 -11.41
N LYS A 227 -1.38 4.04 -12.42
CA LYS A 227 -2.10 4.98 -13.31
C LYS A 227 -3.59 4.78 -13.08
N ASN A 228 -4.29 5.82 -12.63
CA ASN A 228 -5.73 5.78 -12.33
C ASN A 228 -6.13 4.58 -11.46
N GLY A 229 -5.37 4.34 -10.38
CA GLY A 229 -5.59 3.22 -9.47
C GLY A 229 -5.13 1.84 -9.97
N LEU A 230 -4.72 1.68 -11.23
CA LEU A 230 -4.24 0.40 -11.77
C LEU A 230 -2.72 0.35 -11.76
N VAL A 231 -2.13 -0.80 -11.42
CA VAL A 231 -0.67 -0.96 -11.44
C VAL A 231 -0.17 -0.85 -12.88
N SER A 232 0.70 0.12 -13.15
CA SER A 232 1.34 0.33 -14.45
C SER A 232 2.82 -0.04 -14.45
N TYR A 233 3.47 -0.02 -13.28
CA TYR A 233 4.87 -0.43 -13.12
C TYR A 233 5.10 -1.17 -11.80
N ASP A 234 5.71 -2.34 -11.86
CA ASP A 234 6.17 -3.11 -10.69
C ASP A 234 7.25 -4.15 -11.08
N GLU A 235 7.60 -5.06 -10.16
CA GLU A 235 8.58 -6.12 -10.45
C GLU A 235 8.17 -7.05 -11.61
N LYS A 236 6.88 -7.19 -11.90
CA LYS A 236 6.37 -8.02 -13.01
C LYS A 236 6.24 -7.22 -14.30
N HIS A 237 5.91 -5.94 -14.20
CA HIS A 237 5.68 -5.03 -15.33
C HIS A 237 6.71 -3.91 -15.29
N LYS A 238 7.92 -4.18 -15.81
CA LYS A 238 9.02 -3.20 -15.84
C LYS A 238 9.04 -2.39 -17.15
N ASN A 239 7.87 -1.94 -17.62
CA ASN A 239 7.81 -1.09 -18.81
C ASN A 239 8.07 0.37 -18.43
N LYS A 240 9.25 0.87 -18.80
CA LYS A 240 9.71 2.22 -18.45
C LYS A 240 9.07 3.32 -19.32
N HIS A 241 8.38 2.96 -20.40
CA HIS A 241 7.59 3.90 -21.22
C HIS A 241 6.54 4.66 -20.40
N ILE A 242 6.13 4.13 -19.24
CA ILE A 242 5.25 4.84 -18.32
C ILE A 242 5.79 6.23 -17.92
N LEU A 243 7.10 6.43 -17.95
CA LEU A 243 7.71 7.73 -17.64
C LEU A 243 7.41 8.77 -18.71
N ASN A 244 7.36 8.37 -19.98
CA ASN A 244 6.95 9.25 -21.08
C ASN A 244 5.51 9.75 -20.88
N GLU A 245 4.64 8.89 -20.36
CA GLU A 245 3.24 9.23 -20.05
C GLU A 245 3.09 10.10 -18.78
N ILE A 246 3.99 9.93 -17.79
CA ILE A 246 3.99 10.73 -16.55
C ILE A 246 4.48 12.15 -16.81
N PHE A 247 5.53 12.29 -17.61
CA PHE A 247 6.16 13.58 -17.88
C PHE A 247 5.71 14.21 -19.19
N GLU A 248 4.82 13.56 -19.93
CA GLU A 248 4.35 13.98 -21.26
C GLU A 248 5.52 14.35 -22.20
N SER A 249 6.59 13.56 -22.14
CA SER A 249 7.86 13.85 -22.82
C SER A 249 8.36 12.64 -23.63
N ASN A 250 9.03 12.93 -24.75
CA ASN A 250 9.72 11.96 -25.60
C ASN A 250 11.24 11.92 -25.33
N ASP A 251 11.69 12.51 -24.23
CA ASP A 251 13.09 12.48 -23.83
C ASP A 251 13.59 11.05 -23.63
N ALA A 252 14.91 10.89 -23.68
CA ALA A 252 15.55 9.61 -23.45
C ALA A 252 15.21 9.05 -22.06
N GLU A 253 15.03 7.74 -21.97
CA GLU A 253 14.62 7.03 -20.75
C GLU A 253 15.49 7.40 -19.53
N GLU A 254 16.81 7.53 -19.72
CA GLU A 254 17.72 7.89 -18.63
C GLU A 254 17.44 9.29 -18.06
N VAL A 255 17.05 10.24 -18.91
CA VAL A 255 16.67 11.60 -18.51
C VAL A 255 15.37 11.56 -17.69
N LEU A 256 14.38 10.80 -18.16
CA LEU A 256 13.09 10.68 -17.46
C LEU A 256 13.22 9.95 -16.10
N ILE A 257 14.10 8.95 -16.00
CA ILE A 257 14.42 8.29 -14.73
C ILE A 257 15.08 9.28 -13.77
N ASP A 258 16.02 10.08 -14.27
CA ASP A 258 16.71 11.10 -13.48
C ASP A 258 15.71 12.13 -12.92
N GLU A 259 14.80 12.60 -13.76
CA GLU A 259 13.76 13.55 -13.40
C GLU A 259 12.76 12.96 -12.39
N LEU A 260 12.34 11.70 -12.57
CA LEU A 260 11.54 11.00 -11.56
C LEU A 260 12.25 10.95 -10.21
N CYS A 261 13.54 10.63 -10.19
CA CYS A 261 14.28 10.53 -8.94
C CYS A 261 14.48 11.91 -8.29
N ASN A 262 14.69 12.98 -9.08
CA ASN A 262 14.74 14.36 -8.59
C ASN A 262 13.39 14.77 -7.96
N PHE A 263 12.29 14.50 -8.66
CA PHE A 263 10.94 14.81 -8.20
C PHE A 263 10.62 14.06 -6.90
N LEU A 264 10.85 12.74 -6.88
CA LEU A 264 10.62 11.92 -5.69
C LEU A 264 11.48 12.35 -4.49
N GLN A 265 12.75 12.68 -4.72
CA GLN A 265 13.63 13.19 -3.66
C GLN A 265 13.06 14.50 -3.08
N SER A 266 12.63 15.42 -3.94
CA SER A 266 12.01 16.69 -3.54
C SER A 266 10.73 16.46 -2.74
N CYS A 267 9.85 15.56 -3.18
CA CYS A 267 8.64 15.16 -2.46
C CYS A 267 8.95 14.60 -1.06
N LEU A 268 9.96 13.74 -0.94
CA LEU A 268 10.32 13.09 0.31
C LEU A 268 10.97 14.04 1.33
N THR A 269 11.62 15.12 0.88
CA THR A 269 12.26 16.11 1.76
C THR A 269 11.43 17.36 2.02
N THR A 270 10.27 17.51 1.37
CA THR A 270 9.41 18.69 1.55
C THR A 270 8.53 18.55 2.79
N ASP A 271 8.60 19.54 3.69
CA ASP A 271 7.71 19.64 4.85
C ASP A 271 6.40 20.36 4.49
N PHE A 272 5.36 19.57 4.20
CA PHE A 272 4.02 20.09 3.89
C PHE A 272 3.25 20.59 5.13
N ASN A 273 3.82 20.47 6.34
CA ASN A 273 3.21 21.08 7.52
C ASN A 273 3.49 22.59 7.61
N LYS A 274 4.69 23.02 7.23
CA LYS A 274 5.13 24.43 7.32
C LYS A 274 4.79 25.26 6.09
N ASN A 275 4.77 24.65 4.91
CA ASN A 275 4.70 25.39 3.65
C ASN A 275 3.29 25.61 3.10
N GLY A 276 2.24 25.17 3.82
CA GLY A 276 0.90 25.03 3.24
C GLY A 276 0.90 23.95 2.14
N MET A 277 -0.26 23.73 1.51
CA MET A 277 -0.36 22.80 0.40
C MET A 277 0.21 23.48 -0.85
N ARG A 278 1.53 23.45 -1.02
CA ARG A 278 2.21 23.92 -2.24
C ARG A 278 2.48 22.71 -3.14
N PHE A 279 2.11 22.83 -4.40
CA PHE A 279 2.47 21.84 -5.42
C PHE A 279 3.98 21.89 -5.65
N ILE A 280 4.60 20.71 -5.72
CA ILE A 280 5.97 20.57 -6.19
C ILE A 280 5.87 20.42 -7.70
N THR A 281 6.53 21.30 -8.45
CA THR A 281 6.56 21.23 -9.91
C THR A 281 7.79 20.45 -10.36
N CYS A 282 7.58 19.61 -11.37
CA CYS A 282 8.66 18.95 -12.12
C CYS A 282 9.22 19.93 -13.16
N GLN A 283 10.51 19.88 -13.45
CA GLN A 283 11.16 20.82 -14.39
C GLN A 283 10.69 20.61 -15.83
N LEU A 284 10.36 19.36 -16.20
CA LEU A 284 9.85 19.03 -17.54
C LEU A 284 8.40 19.49 -17.75
N ALA A 285 7.59 19.57 -16.69
CA ALA A 285 6.21 20.05 -16.77
C ALA A 285 6.09 21.59 -16.93
N GLN A 286 7.21 22.30 -17.08
CA GLN A 286 7.27 23.75 -17.31
C GLN A 286 7.64 24.12 -18.77
N ARG A 287 7.86 23.13 -19.63
CA ARG A 287 8.13 23.31 -21.06
C ARG A 287 6.88 23.03 -21.88
#